data_AF-A0A841GWF3-F1
#
_entry.id   AF-A0A841GWF3-F1
#
_cell.length_a   1.000
_cell.length_b   1.000
_cell.length_c   1.000
_cell.angle_alpha   90.00
_cell.angle_beta   90.00
_cell.angle_gamma   90.00
#
_symmetry.space_group_name_H-M   'P 1'
#
loop_
_entity.id
_entity.type
_entity.pdbx_description
1 polymer ?
#
loop_
_entity_poly.entity_id
_entity_poly.type
_entity_poly.pdbx_seq_one_letter_code
_entity_poly.pdbx_strand_id
1 'polypeptide(L)'
;MRERLGDSPPALLAAMIEALPADASLPVPEAMAGAAVALLGTLDGLRREEALPLMAADALLTHAFHAQAEADAEGLAALAERFGAAGALGATGVR
;
A
#
# COMPACT_ATOMS: atom_id res chain seq x y z
N MET A 1 -30.41 -11.45 -9.46
CA MET A 1 -29.09 -10.80 -9.38
C MET A 1 -28.39 -11.20 -8.08
N ARG A 2 -28.07 -12.49 -7.91
CA ARG A 2 -27.49 -13.01 -6.65
C ARG A 2 -26.50 -14.14 -6.93
N GLU A 3 -25.75 -14.01 -8.02
CA GLU A 3 -24.83 -15.04 -8.49
C GLU A 3 -23.39 -14.51 -8.46
N ARG A 4 -22.54 -15.24 -7.72
CA ARG A 4 -21.07 -15.30 -7.81
C ARG A 4 -20.25 -14.17 -7.19
N LEU A 5 -20.52 -13.81 -5.94
CA LEU A 5 -19.40 -13.47 -5.06
C LEU A 5 -18.79 -14.81 -4.60
N GLY A 6 -17.87 -15.34 -5.41
CA GLY A 6 -17.07 -16.50 -4.99
C GLY A 6 -16.24 -16.11 -3.76
N ASP A 7 -16.09 -17.05 -2.83
CA ASP A 7 -15.49 -16.92 -1.49
C ASP A 7 -13.97 -16.62 -1.48
N SER A 8 -13.47 -15.81 -2.41
CA SER A 8 -12.12 -15.26 -2.34
C SER A 8 -12.23 -13.75 -2.16
N PRO A 9 -11.41 -13.13 -1.27
CA PRO A 9 -11.26 -11.68 -1.24
C PRO A 9 -11.15 -11.16 -2.67
N PRO A 10 -11.87 -10.08 -3.05
CA PRO A 10 -11.64 -9.43 -4.34
C PRO A 10 -10.14 -9.29 -4.55
N ALA A 11 -9.59 -9.61 -5.72
CA ALA A 11 -8.13 -9.73 -5.92
C ALA A 11 -7.31 -8.56 -5.38
N LEU A 12 -7.91 -7.36 -5.33
CA LEU A 12 -7.39 -6.18 -4.65
C LEU A 12 -7.15 -6.38 -3.14
N LEU A 13 -8.15 -6.89 -2.41
CA LEU A 13 -8.07 -7.19 -0.99
C LEU A 13 -7.05 -8.30 -0.71
N ALA A 14 -6.96 -9.32 -1.58
CA ALA A 14 -5.94 -10.36 -1.46
C ALA A 14 -4.52 -9.76 -1.57
N ALA A 15 -4.28 -8.92 -2.59
CA ALA A 15 -2.99 -8.24 -2.77
C ALA A 15 -2.64 -7.31 -1.58
N MET A 16 -3.64 -6.62 -1.01
CA MET A 16 -3.44 -5.80 0.20
C MET A 16 -3.05 -6.66 1.41
N ILE A 17 -3.74 -7.78 1.63
CA ILE A 17 -3.46 -8.69 2.75
C ILE A 17 -2.07 -9.32 2.61
N GLU A 18 -1.71 -9.78 1.41
CA GLU A 18 -0.40 -10.39 1.15
C GLU A 18 0.76 -9.40 1.32
N ALA A 19 0.53 -8.10 1.06
CA ALA A 19 1.54 -7.07 1.21
C ALA A 19 1.75 -6.60 2.65
N LEU A 20 0.78 -6.82 3.54
CA LEU A 20 0.90 -6.41 4.93
C LEU A 20 1.92 -7.31 5.66
N PRO A 21 2.87 -6.74 6.40
CA PRO A 21 3.84 -7.53 7.15
C PRO A 21 3.12 -8.41 8.18
N ALA A 22 3.53 -9.67 8.27
CA ALA A 22 2.95 -10.63 9.22
C ALA A 22 3.30 -10.31 10.68
N ASP A 23 4.28 -9.44 10.91
CA ASP A 23 4.76 -9.06 12.24
C ASP A 23 4.29 -7.65 12.61
N ALA A 24 3.42 -7.55 13.63
CA ALA A 24 2.69 -6.34 14.01
C ALA A 24 3.49 -5.39 14.94
N SER A 25 4.83 -5.44 14.88
CA SER A 25 5.68 -4.58 15.72
C SER A 25 5.66 -3.11 15.29
N LEU A 26 5.21 -2.83 14.07
CA LEU A 26 5.05 -1.47 13.55
C LEU A 26 3.68 -0.88 13.89
N PRO A 27 3.59 0.43 14.15
CA PRO A 27 2.30 1.10 14.21
C PRO A 27 1.57 0.99 12.85
N VAL A 28 0.24 1.02 12.91
CA VAL A 28 -0.65 0.74 11.78
C VAL A 28 -0.38 1.65 10.55
N PRO A 29 -0.19 2.98 10.69
CA PRO A 29 0.16 3.84 9.54
C PRO A 29 1.44 3.40 8.83
N GLU A 30 2.49 3.08 9.57
CA GLU A 30 3.77 2.64 9.03
C GLU A 30 3.70 1.27 8.36
N ALA A 31 2.93 0.34 8.93
CA ALA A 31 2.72 -0.98 8.35
C ALA A 31 2.00 -0.88 6.99
N MET A 32 0.97 -0.03 6.88
CA MET A 32 0.25 0.21 5.64
C MET A 32 1.10 0.92 4.59
N ALA A 33 1.84 1.96 4.97
CA ALA A 33 2.73 2.68 4.05
C ALA A 33 3.88 1.80 3.55
N GLY A 34 4.45 0.96 4.41
CA GLY A 34 5.47 -0.02 4.03
C GLY A 34 4.95 -1.07 3.03
N ALA A 35 3.74 -1.60 3.27
CA ALA A 35 3.08 -2.55 2.37
C ALA A 35 2.83 -1.94 0.98
N ALA A 36 2.41 -0.66 0.93
CA ALA A 36 2.23 0.04 -0.33
C ALA A 36 3.54 0.19 -1.12
N VAL A 37 4.64 0.59 -0.46
CA VAL A 37 5.96 0.70 -1.11
C VAL A 37 6.42 -0.66 -1.64
N ALA A 38 6.20 -1.74 -0.90
CA ALA A 38 6.54 -3.09 -1.34
C ALA A 38 5.77 -3.48 -2.62
N LEU A 39 4.48 -3.18 -2.69
CA LEU A 39 3.66 -3.41 -3.89
C LEU A 39 4.16 -2.60 -5.08
N LEU A 40 4.47 -1.32 -4.89
CA LEU A 40 5.01 -0.47 -5.96
C LEU A 40 6.36 -0.97 -6.48
N GLY A 41 7.21 -1.52 -5.61
CA GLY A 41 8.50 -2.11 -5.99
C GLY A 41 8.41 -3.37 -6.86
N THR A 42 7.22 -3.98 -6.98
CA THR A 42 6.99 -5.14 -7.86
C THR A 42 6.55 -4.74 -9.28
N LEU A 43 6.31 -3.45 -9.53
CA LEU A 43 5.87 -2.92 -10.81
C LEU A 43 7.09 -2.64 -11.70
N ASP A 44 7.39 -3.55 -12.63
CA ASP A 44 8.38 -3.33 -13.70
C ASP A 44 7.65 -3.20 -15.06
N GLY A 45 7.69 -2.01 -15.66
CA GLY A 45 7.10 -1.72 -16.97
C GLY A 45 5.58 -1.87 -17.05
N LEU A 46 4.83 -0.85 -16.61
CA LEU A 46 3.36 -0.74 -16.59
C LEU A 46 2.60 -1.52 -17.69
N ARG A 47 2.24 -2.77 -17.38
CA ARG A 47 1.27 -3.56 -18.13
C ARG A 47 -0.08 -3.62 -17.42
N ARG A 48 -1.11 -4.01 -18.17
CA ARG A 48 -2.49 -4.12 -17.66
C ARG A 48 -2.62 -5.10 -16.48
N GLU A 49 -1.78 -6.14 -16.42
CA GLU A 49 -1.78 -7.12 -15.33
C GLU A 49 -1.24 -6.54 -14.00
N GLU A 50 -0.51 -5.42 -14.05
CA GLU A 50 0.13 -4.74 -12.92
C GLU A 50 -0.74 -3.62 -12.33
N ALA A 51 -1.93 -3.39 -12.88
CA ALA A 51 -2.87 -2.39 -12.38
C ALA A 51 -3.39 -2.73 -10.97
N LEU A 52 -3.47 -4.03 -10.61
CA LEU A 52 -3.97 -4.46 -9.30
C LEU A 52 -3.01 -4.12 -8.15
N PRO A 53 -1.72 -4.48 -8.19
CA PRO A 53 -0.76 -4.03 -7.18
C PRO A 53 -0.67 -2.51 -7.07
N LEU A 54 -0.78 -1.77 -8.18
CA LEU A 54 -0.83 -0.30 -8.17
C LEU A 54 -2.04 0.23 -7.41
N MET A 55 -3.24 -0.28 -7.68
CA MET A 55 -4.46 0.11 -6.96
C MET A 55 -4.41 -0.28 -5.48
N ALA A 56 -3.81 -1.43 -5.15
CA ALA A 56 -3.64 -1.86 -3.76
C ALA A 56 -2.68 -0.93 -3.00
N ALA A 57 -1.58 -0.53 -3.63
CA ALA A 57 -0.63 0.41 -3.04
C ALA A 57 -1.25 1.79 -2.79
N ASP A 58 -2.00 2.32 -3.77
CA ASP A 58 -2.71 3.60 -3.63
C ASP A 58 -3.72 3.58 -2.47
N ALA A 59 -4.49 2.49 -2.36
CA ALA A 59 -5.44 2.31 -1.26
C ALA A 59 -4.74 2.22 0.10
N LEU A 60 -3.64 1.47 0.20
CA LEU A 60 -2.86 1.33 1.44
C LEU A 60 -2.23 2.66 1.87
N LEU A 61 -1.67 3.46 0.95
CA LEU A 61 -1.14 4.79 1.25
C LEU A 61 -2.24 5.75 1.73
N THR A 62 -3.39 5.73 1.06
CA THR A 62 -4.54 6.54 1.45
C THR A 62 -5.00 6.20 2.87
N HIS A 63 -5.10 4.91 3.19
CA HIS A 63 -5.47 4.46 4.54
C HIS A 63 -4.39 4.77 5.58
N ALA A 64 -3.11 4.66 5.23
CA ALA A 64 -1.99 5.03 6.10
C ALA A 64 -2.08 6.50 6.54
N PHE A 65 -2.31 7.42 5.59
CA PHE A 65 -2.45 8.84 5.90
C PHE A 65 -3.70 9.14 6.72
N HIS A 66 -4.82 8.45 6.44
CA HIS A 66 -6.03 8.59 7.25
C HIS A 66 -5.79 8.15 8.70
N ALA A 67 -5.22 6.96 8.89
CA ALA A 67 -4.92 6.41 10.20
C ALA A 67 -3.93 7.30 10.98
N GLN A 68 -2.93 7.87 10.30
CA GLN A 68 -2.03 8.83 10.92
C GLN A 68 -2.74 10.11 11.32
N ALA A 69 -3.59 10.68 10.47
CA ALA A 69 -4.32 11.90 10.79
C ALA A 69 -5.29 11.71 11.97
N GLU A 70 -5.87 10.52 12.12
CA GLU A 70 -6.70 10.15 13.28
C GLU A 70 -5.89 9.95 14.56
N ALA A 71 -4.68 9.38 14.46
CA ALA A 71 -3.82 9.12 15.59
C ALA A 71 -3.09 10.38 16.07
N ASP A 72 -2.47 11.12 15.15
CA ASP A 72 -1.74 12.36 15.36
C ASP A 72 -1.57 13.13 14.04
N ALA A 73 -2.32 14.22 13.90
CA ALA A 73 -2.27 15.10 12.75
C ALA A 73 -0.90 15.81 12.58
N GLU A 74 -0.13 16.03 13.64
CA GLU A 74 1.21 16.64 13.54
C GLU A 74 2.21 15.66 12.89
N GLY A 75 2.08 14.36 13.20
CA GLY A 75 2.87 13.28 12.60
C GLY A 75 2.60 13.00 11.12
N LEU A 76 1.53 13.54 10.54
CA LEU A 76 1.16 13.30 9.14
C LEU A 76 2.24 13.79 8.15
N ALA A 77 2.82 14.96 8.40
CA ALA A 77 3.85 15.52 7.54
C ALA A 77 5.11 14.63 7.52
N ALA A 78 5.51 14.10 8.68
CA ALA A 78 6.66 13.19 8.79
C ALA A 78 6.40 11.85 8.09
N LEU A 79 5.19 11.30 8.19
CA LEU A 79 4.81 10.07 7.47
C LEU A 79 4.82 10.30 5.95
N ALA A 80 4.28 11.43 5.49
CA ALA A 80 4.26 11.82 4.09
C ALA A 80 5.66 12.11 3.54
N GLU A 81 6.56 12.70 4.33
CA GLU A 81 7.95 12.89 3.92
C GLU A 81 8.66 11.53 3.75
N ARG A 82 8.44 10.61 4.70
CA ARG A 82 9.09 9.30 4.70
C ARG A 82 8.62 8.38 3.56
N PHE A 83 7.35 8.48 3.16
CA PHE A 83 6.74 7.54 2.20
C PHE A 83 6.10 8.17 0.96
N GLY A 84 5.81 9.47 0.97
CA GLY A 84 5.20 10.22 -0.13
C GLY A 84 6.21 10.83 -1.09
N ALA A 85 7.47 11.04 -0.67
CA ALA A 85 8.55 11.36 -1.58
C ALA A 85 8.99 10.08 -2.31
N ALA A 86 9.11 10.14 -3.63
CA ALA A 86 9.61 9.10 -4.53
C ALA A 86 11.05 8.58 -4.23
N GLY A 87 11.59 8.79 -3.03
CA GLY A 87 12.91 8.31 -2.58
C GLY A 87 12.97 6.79 -2.37
N ALA A 88 11.85 6.13 -2.08
CA ALA A 88 11.81 4.66 -2.06
C ALA A 88 11.81 4.07 -3.48
N LEU A 89 11.14 4.73 -4.44
CA LEU A 89 11.08 4.31 -5.85
C LEU A 89 12.37 4.63 -6.63
N GLY A 90 13.12 5.66 -6.21
CA GLY A 90 14.46 5.93 -6.71
C GLY A 90 15.51 4.93 -6.22
N ALA A 91 15.26 4.27 -5.08
CA ALA A 91 16.16 3.27 -4.50
C ALA A 91 15.86 1.83 -4.98
N THR A 92 14.67 1.55 -5.50
CA THR A 92 14.28 0.23 -6.04
C THR A 92 14.77 -0.03 -7.47
N GLY A 93 15.47 0.91 -8.10
CA GLY A 93 16.18 0.65 -9.35
C GLY A 93 15.29 0.33 -10.55
N VAL A 94 14.04 0.81 -10.57
CA VAL A 94 13.20 0.75 -11.77
C VAL A 94 13.75 1.78 -12.77
N ARG A 95 14.47 1.28 -13.78
CA ARG A 95 14.90 2.02 -14.98
C ARG A 95 13.96 1.72 -16.13
#